data_AF-A0A1D1XR75-F1
#
_entry.id   AF-A0A1D1XR75-F1
#
_cell.length_a   1.000
_cell.length_b   1.000
_cell.length_c   1.000
_cell.angle_alpha   90.00
_cell.angle_beta   90.00
_cell.angle_gamma   90.00
#
_symmetry.space_group_name_H-M   'P 1'
#
loop_
_entity.id
_entity.type
_entity.pdbx_description
1 polymer ?
#
loop_
_entity_poly.entity_id
_entity_poly.type
_entity_poly.pdbx_seq_one_letter_code
_entity_poly.pdbx_strand_id
1 'polypeptide(L)'
;MNGYDNALSVLCQRVHSPDKESKNISAHILDLSLQMIDFLCMCGDVEKAILRVNELLCPATDLGTSGHILLSDILPCLSISDRCIFWICCIYVVIYRKLPEGIIQLFELEKDLPFVIEWPTAHLSKEDKYRALQLMEKAAVTLTSDDSNLCEKDHSQDNVRRSAHFLAISHVKCVAMLDGIHSATGLLAKYVRMYPSCVELVMISVRLQKISTKESFIEGFEEALHNWPREIPGCQCLWNQYAEYALEYGRVDFAEKLMELWFHSFCETQTLQCGEEEARLDGLCDSHELPSSLSPGASFYSSKKDTVFGLLNLCLYKLLQKNMEEARYAVDKALDLATKDEFRHCVREHAAFLFSSGSIPLIDRPHTAILDLLDNYLRDIRSCSTLEPLSRRFYWSVKKPKLRQLISSLLGPVSLDFSLLNSVLEVLYGPSLLPETFEAPKDLVDYVESLITIIPANYRLALSVYNFICKNCSRDAFASEGIRFWVSSLLANSIFQSFPVAPESVWLEAANILSHLEIYGISEAFHQQAVSVYPFSLKLWQSYFNLSKTIRNVNAVVEVAKRRGFELS
;
A
#
# COMPACT_ATOMS: atom_id res chain seq x y z
N MET A 1 19.15 13.69 -16.90
CA MET A 1 19.27 12.49 -17.76
C MET A 1 20.63 11.83 -17.68
N ASN A 2 21.73 12.42 -18.21
CA ASN A 2 23.05 11.76 -18.21
C ASN A 2 23.53 11.28 -16.82
N GLY A 3 23.18 12.00 -15.74
CA GLY A 3 23.46 11.56 -14.37
C GLY A 3 22.79 10.24 -13.97
N TYR A 4 21.51 10.06 -14.33
CA TYR A 4 20.79 8.80 -14.10
C TYR A 4 21.37 7.66 -14.94
N ASP A 5 21.59 7.90 -16.23
CA ASP A 5 22.13 6.87 -17.13
C ASP A 5 23.52 6.37 -16.65
N ASN A 6 24.38 7.29 -16.22
CA ASN A 6 25.69 6.95 -15.65
C ASN A 6 25.58 6.16 -14.34
N ALA A 7 24.71 6.59 -13.43
CA ALA A 7 24.51 5.91 -12.14
C ALA A 7 23.97 4.49 -12.33
N LEU A 8 22.96 4.33 -13.19
CA LEU A 8 22.38 3.02 -13.52
C LEU A 8 23.42 2.11 -14.18
N SER A 9 24.21 2.63 -15.13
CA SER A 9 25.30 1.86 -15.76
C SER A 9 26.30 1.31 -14.73
N VAL A 10 26.74 2.15 -13.79
CA VAL A 10 27.66 1.72 -12.71
C VAL A 10 27.02 0.68 -11.80
N LEU A 11 25.74 0.82 -11.46
CA LEU A 11 25.04 -0.14 -10.61
C LEU A 11 24.82 -1.48 -11.31
N CYS A 12 24.41 -1.48 -12.58
CA CYS A 12 24.24 -2.69 -13.38
C CYS A 12 25.58 -3.45 -13.52
N GLN A 13 26.70 -2.75 -13.73
CA GLN A 13 28.03 -3.37 -13.76
C GLN A 13 28.39 -4.04 -12.42
N ARG A 14 27.98 -3.46 -11.28
CA ARG A 14 28.24 -4.03 -9.96
C ARG A 14 27.45 -5.29 -9.66
N VAL A 15 26.29 -5.50 -10.27
CA VAL A 15 25.51 -6.76 -10.12
C VAL A 15 26.33 -7.98 -10.54
N HIS A 16 27.23 -7.81 -11.50
CA HIS A 16 28.10 -8.88 -12.01
C HIS A 16 29.39 -9.07 -11.20
N SER A 17 29.63 -8.27 -10.15
CA SER A 17 30.79 -8.40 -9.26
C SER A 17 30.50 -9.40 -8.13
N PRO A 18 31.45 -10.29 -7.77
CA PRO A 18 31.25 -11.33 -6.74
C PRO A 18 31.22 -10.81 -5.29
N ASP A 19 31.11 -9.51 -5.06
CA ASP A 19 31.14 -8.91 -3.73
C ASP A 19 29.86 -9.12 -2.91
N LYS A 20 30.03 -9.31 -1.60
CA LYS A 20 28.95 -9.55 -0.60
C LYS A 20 27.94 -8.40 -0.45
N GLU A 21 28.15 -7.26 -1.10
CA GLU A 21 27.25 -6.08 -1.07
C GLU A 21 26.06 -6.20 -2.04
N SER A 22 25.91 -7.35 -2.72
CA SER A 22 24.93 -7.58 -3.79
C SER A 22 23.45 -7.64 -3.39
N LYS A 23 23.13 -7.79 -2.09
CA LYS A 23 21.74 -8.10 -1.66
C LYS A 23 20.71 -7.01 -1.98
N ASN A 24 21.12 -5.75 -2.08
CA ASN A 24 20.19 -4.63 -2.26
C ASN A 24 20.33 -3.92 -3.61
N ILE A 25 21.25 -4.34 -4.48
CA ILE A 25 21.56 -3.58 -5.71
C ILE A 25 20.32 -3.49 -6.61
N SER A 26 19.55 -4.56 -6.71
CA SER A 26 18.29 -4.59 -7.46
C SER A 26 17.31 -3.49 -7.03
N ALA A 27 17.08 -3.33 -5.72
CA ALA A 27 16.19 -2.29 -5.19
C ALA A 27 16.68 -0.87 -5.52
N HIS A 28 18.01 -0.63 -5.49
CA HIS A 28 18.58 0.67 -5.89
C HIS A 28 18.41 0.94 -7.38
N ILE A 29 18.64 -0.07 -8.22
CA ILE A 29 18.46 0.03 -9.66
C ILE A 29 16.99 0.30 -9.99
N LEU A 30 16.06 -0.44 -9.39
CA LEU A 30 14.62 -0.20 -9.54
C LEU A 30 14.25 1.22 -9.14
N ASP A 31 14.64 1.65 -7.95
CA ASP A 31 14.30 2.98 -7.43
C ASP A 31 14.82 4.09 -8.33
N LEU A 32 16.10 4.07 -8.70
CA LEU A 32 16.69 5.07 -9.62
C LEU A 32 16.06 5.05 -11.01
N SER A 33 15.71 3.87 -11.54
CA SER A 33 15.04 3.75 -12.84
C SER A 33 13.65 4.39 -12.81
N LEU A 34 12.89 4.16 -11.74
CA LEU A 34 11.57 4.75 -11.56
C LEU A 34 11.65 6.26 -11.30
N GLN A 35 12.59 6.73 -10.47
CA GLN A 35 12.83 8.16 -10.28
C GLN A 35 13.21 8.86 -11.59
N MET A 36 13.99 8.21 -12.45
CA MET A 36 14.33 8.75 -13.78
C MET A 36 13.09 8.88 -14.69
N ILE A 37 12.21 7.88 -14.68
CA ILE A 37 10.94 7.92 -15.42
C ILE A 37 10.02 9.01 -14.86
N ASP A 38 9.92 9.11 -13.53
CA ASP A 38 9.14 10.15 -12.84
C ASP A 38 9.64 11.55 -13.19
N PHE A 39 10.96 11.74 -13.15
CA PHE A 39 11.61 12.99 -13.55
C PHE A 39 11.19 13.41 -14.97
N LEU A 40 11.22 12.50 -15.94
CA LEU A 40 10.78 12.80 -17.31
C LEU A 40 9.30 13.22 -17.34
N CYS A 41 8.45 12.55 -16.56
CA CYS A 41 7.04 12.88 -16.46
C CYS A 41 6.82 14.28 -15.85
N MET A 42 7.48 14.59 -14.74
CA MET A 42 7.38 15.88 -14.03
C MET A 42 7.91 17.07 -14.85
N CYS A 43 8.95 16.85 -15.67
CA CYS A 43 9.53 17.86 -16.55
C CYS A 43 8.71 18.14 -17.81
N GLY A 44 7.57 17.46 -18.01
CA GLY A 44 6.73 17.61 -19.20
C GLY A 44 7.21 16.85 -20.44
N ASP A 45 8.27 16.04 -20.33
CA ASP A 45 8.83 15.23 -21.43
C ASP A 45 8.32 13.77 -21.34
N VAL A 46 7.01 13.61 -21.13
CA VAL A 46 6.38 12.30 -20.93
C VAL A 46 6.51 11.43 -22.17
N GLU A 47 6.48 12.01 -23.37
CA GLU A 47 6.66 11.27 -24.61
C GLU A 47 8.03 10.60 -24.67
N LYS A 48 9.09 11.24 -24.17
CA LYS A 48 10.40 10.61 -24.07
C LYS A 48 10.43 9.48 -23.05
N ALA A 49 9.70 9.59 -21.93
CA ALA A 49 9.54 8.50 -20.99
C ALA A 49 8.89 7.29 -21.67
N ILE A 50 7.86 7.52 -22.48
CA ILE A 50 7.12 6.48 -23.19
C ILE A 50 7.93 5.88 -24.33
N LEU A 51 8.69 6.69 -25.07
CA LEU A 51 9.64 6.21 -26.07
C LEU A 51 10.65 5.25 -25.42
N ARG A 52 11.25 5.62 -24.27
CA ARG A 52 12.14 4.73 -23.52
C ARG A 52 11.45 3.45 -23.05
N VAL A 53 10.20 3.53 -22.58
CA VAL A 53 9.44 2.32 -22.22
C VAL A 53 9.20 1.43 -23.43
N ASN A 54 8.86 2.01 -24.59
CA ASN A 54 8.61 1.25 -25.81
C ASN A 54 9.87 0.56 -26.35
N GLU A 55 11.07 1.02 -26.00
CA GLU A 55 12.33 0.29 -26.30
C GLU A 55 12.32 -1.13 -25.70
N LEU A 56 11.58 -1.36 -24.61
CA LEU A 56 11.41 -2.70 -24.03
C LEU A 56 10.74 -3.68 -24.98
N LEU A 57 10.04 -3.23 -26.03
CA LEU A 57 9.44 -4.10 -27.04
C LEU A 57 10.46 -4.52 -28.12
N CYS A 58 11.51 -3.73 -28.36
CA CYS A 58 12.49 -3.97 -29.42
C CYS A 58 13.48 -5.11 -29.08
N PRO A 59 14.01 -5.85 -30.08
CA PRO A 59 15.12 -6.77 -29.90
C PRO A 59 16.44 -6.01 -29.70
N ALA A 60 17.31 -6.50 -28.81
CA ALA A 60 18.60 -5.86 -28.47
C ALA A 60 19.55 -5.64 -29.67
N THR A 61 19.32 -6.32 -30.80
CA THR A 61 20.14 -6.25 -32.02
C THR A 61 19.83 -5.07 -32.94
N ASP A 62 18.69 -4.39 -32.78
CA ASP A 62 18.23 -3.35 -33.74
C ASP A 62 18.55 -1.91 -33.31
N LEU A 63 19.11 -1.71 -32.11
CA LEU A 63 19.39 -0.39 -31.54
C LEU A 63 20.90 -0.09 -31.59
N GLY A 64 21.33 0.55 -32.68
CA GLY A 64 22.72 0.97 -32.87
C GLY A 64 23.22 1.93 -31.78
N THR A 65 24.50 1.77 -31.44
CA THR A 65 25.41 2.71 -30.74
C THR A 65 24.79 4.00 -30.20
N SER A 66 23.98 3.90 -29.15
CA SER A 66 23.55 5.02 -28.33
C SER A 66 24.31 4.92 -27.01
N GLY A 67 25.00 5.98 -26.58
CA GLY A 67 25.71 6.01 -25.30
C GLY A 67 24.81 6.04 -24.06
N HIS A 68 23.52 5.73 -24.21
CA HIS A 68 22.52 5.66 -23.16
C HIS A 68 22.27 4.21 -22.75
N ILE A 69 22.10 3.96 -21.45
CA ILE A 69 21.66 2.64 -20.97
C ILE A 69 20.20 2.40 -21.39
N LEU A 70 19.93 1.28 -22.07
CA LEU A 70 18.58 0.93 -22.46
C LEU A 70 17.83 0.32 -21.26
N LEU A 71 16.53 0.55 -21.16
CA LEU A 71 15.73 -0.09 -20.10
C LEU A 71 15.76 -1.62 -20.21
N SER A 72 15.97 -2.16 -21.42
CA SER A 72 16.18 -3.60 -21.64
C SER A 72 17.43 -4.14 -20.95
N ASP A 73 18.48 -3.32 -20.82
CA ASP A 73 19.75 -3.70 -20.19
C ASP A 73 19.62 -3.71 -18.66
N ILE A 74 18.59 -3.06 -18.12
CA ILE A 74 18.30 -2.98 -16.70
C ILE A 74 17.59 -4.25 -16.22
N LEU A 75 16.70 -4.84 -17.03
CA LEU A 75 15.89 -6.00 -16.65
C LEU A 75 16.71 -7.18 -16.09
N PRO A 76 17.84 -7.60 -16.70
CA PRO A 76 18.65 -8.70 -16.17
C PRO A 76 19.27 -8.40 -14.80
N CYS A 77 19.44 -7.12 -14.47
CA CYS A 77 20.04 -6.65 -13.22
C CYS A 77 19.05 -6.62 -12.04
N LEU A 78 17.76 -6.78 -12.32
CA LEU A 78 16.69 -6.78 -11.33
C LEU A 78 16.37 -8.19 -10.81
N SER A 79 15.92 -8.27 -9.56
CA SER A 79 15.29 -9.45 -8.96
C SER A 79 13.93 -9.72 -9.61
N ILE A 80 13.39 -10.93 -9.48
CA ILE A 80 12.09 -11.29 -10.08
C ILE A 80 10.97 -10.37 -9.57
N SER A 81 10.94 -10.09 -8.27
CA SER A 81 9.99 -9.15 -7.67
C SER A 81 10.14 -7.76 -8.28
N ASP A 82 11.36 -7.21 -8.28
CA ASP A 82 11.62 -5.87 -8.80
C ASP A 82 11.33 -5.74 -10.30
N ARG A 83 11.56 -6.79 -11.09
CA ARG A 83 11.16 -6.86 -12.51
C ARG A 83 9.65 -6.73 -12.66
N CYS A 84 8.86 -7.43 -11.85
CA CYS A 84 7.40 -7.30 -11.86
C CYS A 84 6.97 -5.86 -11.57
N ILE A 85 7.54 -5.24 -10.53
CA ILE A 85 7.25 -3.84 -10.18
C ILE A 85 7.60 -2.91 -11.36
N PHE A 86 8.79 -3.07 -11.92
CA PHE A 86 9.28 -2.27 -13.04
C PHE A 86 8.34 -2.36 -14.25
N TRP A 87 8.00 -3.58 -14.68
CA TRP A 87 7.09 -3.81 -15.81
C TRP A 87 5.74 -3.11 -15.61
N ILE A 88 5.13 -3.30 -14.44
CA ILE A 88 3.83 -2.71 -14.17
C ILE A 88 3.92 -1.18 -14.14
N CYS A 89 4.96 -0.60 -13.55
CA CYS A 89 5.20 0.84 -13.58
C CYS A 89 5.38 1.39 -15.01
N CYS A 90 6.15 0.71 -15.86
CA CYS A 90 6.33 1.08 -17.25
C CYS A 90 5.01 1.05 -18.04
N ILE A 91 4.21 0.00 -17.87
CA ILE A 91 2.88 -0.12 -18.50
C ILE A 91 1.96 1.00 -18.00
N TYR A 92 1.99 1.27 -16.69
CA TYR A 92 1.21 2.34 -16.08
C TYR A 92 1.56 3.71 -16.66
N VAL A 93 2.83 3.99 -16.95
CA VAL A 93 3.27 5.24 -17.60
C VAL A 93 2.74 5.37 -19.02
N VAL A 94 2.72 4.29 -19.80
CA VAL A 94 2.13 4.29 -21.16
C VAL A 94 0.64 4.62 -21.10
N ILE A 95 -0.08 4.10 -20.11
CA ILE A 95 -1.53 4.27 -19.96
C ILE A 95 -1.90 5.63 -19.36
N TYR A 96 -1.26 6.02 -18.26
CA TYR A 96 -1.67 7.18 -17.46
C TYR A 96 -0.74 8.38 -17.56
N ARG A 97 0.35 8.27 -18.34
CA ARG A 97 1.31 9.36 -18.56
C ARG A 97 1.97 9.84 -17.25
N LYS A 98 2.01 8.97 -16.22
CA LYS A 98 2.61 9.16 -14.89
C LYS A 98 2.90 7.80 -14.23
N LEU A 99 3.63 7.77 -13.13
CA LEU A 99 3.79 6.56 -12.31
C LEU A 99 2.62 6.36 -11.33
N PRO A 100 2.42 5.13 -10.81
CA PRO A 100 1.49 4.89 -9.71
C PRO A 100 1.87 5.71 -8.47
N GLU A 101 0.89 6.40 -7.88
CA GLU A 101 1.11 7.27 -6.72
C GLU A 101 1.70 6.50 -5.52
N GLY A 102 1.21 5.27 -5.27
CA GLY A 102 1.74 4.40 -4.22
C GLY A 102 3.22 4.02 -4.41
N ILE A 103 3.73 4.03 -5.65
CA ILE A 103 5.16 3.79 -5.92
C ILE A 103 6.00 5.03 -5.66
N ILE A 104 5.49 6.21 -6.04
CA ILE A 104 6.18 7.49 -5.80
C ILE A 104 6.34 7.71 -4.29
N GLN A 105 5.33 7.36 -3.49
CA GLN A 105 5.38 7.42 -2.03
C GLN A 105 6.46 6.50 -1.41
N LEU A 106 6.91 5.49 -2.15
CA LEU A 106 7.94 4.54 -1.75
C LEU A 106 9.30 4.82 -2.41
N PHE A 107 9.50 6.01 -2.99
CA PHE A 107 10.83 6.42 -3.45
C PHE A 107 11.81 6.46 -2.29
N GLU A 108 13.05 6.09 -2.60
CA GLU A 108 14.10 5.82 -1.62
C GLU A 108 13.82 4.65 -0.69
N LEU A 109 12.70 3.92 -0.80
CA LEU A 109 12.41 2.73 0.00
C LEU A 109 12.48 1.46 -0.85
N GLU A 110 12.78 0.35 -0.19
CA GLU A 110 12.61 -0.97 -0.80
C GLU A 110 11.12 -1.21 -1.02
N LYS A 111 10.76 -1.55 -2.25
CA LYS A 111 9.37 -1.75 -2.66
C LYS A 111 9.00 -3.19 -2.42
N ASP A 112 8.02 -3.42 -1.56
CA ASP A 112 7.56 -4.76 -1.22
C ASP A 112 6.32 -5.14 -2.03
N LEU A 113 6.22 -6.42 -2.39
CA LEU A 113 5.05 -7.00 -3.07
C LEU A 113 4.18 -7.76 -2.07
N PRO A 114 2.83 -7.76 -2.23
CA PRO A 114 2.07 -7.03 -3.23
C PRO A 114 1.71 -5.62 -2.76
N PHE A 115 1.99 -4.59 -3.59
CA PHE A 115 1.40 -3.27 -3.39
C PHE A 115 0.10 -3.14 -4.20
N VAL A 116 -0.87 -2.41 -3.66
CA VAL A 116 -2.18 -2.23 -4.31
C VAL A 116 -2.04 -1.20 -5.42
N ILE A 117 -2.30 -1.64 -6.66
CA ILE A 117 -2.38 -0.75 -7.83
C ILE A 117 -3.84 -0.57 -8.21
N GLU A 118 -4.23 0.69 -8.26
CA GLU A 118 -5.50 1.12 -8.85
C GLU A 118 -5.36 1.23 -10.37
N TRP A 119 -6.35 0.74 -11.10
CA TRP A 119 -6.41 0.82 -12.56
C TRP A 119 -7.62 1.68 -12.98
N PRO A 120 -7.56 3.01 -12.81
CA PRO A 120 -8.69 3.88 -13.15
C PRO A 120 -8.96 3.85 -14.66
N THR A 121 -10.18 4.19 -15.08
CA THR A 121 -10.52 4.21 -16.51
C THR A 121 -9.68 5.26 -17.25
N ALA A 122 -9.03 4.87 -18.34
CA ALA A 122 -8.24 5.78 -19.19
C ALA A 122 -8.77 5.82 -20.63
N HIS A 123 -8.83 7.01 -21.22
CA HIS A 123 -9.13 7.20 -22.63
C HIS A 123 -7.83 7.19 -23.45
N LEU A 124 -7.49 6.04 -24.01
CA LEU A 124 -6.29 5.85 -24.82
C LEU A 124 -6.57 5.84 -26.32
N SER A 125 -5.56 6.23 -27.09
CA SER A 125 -5.52 5.96 -28.52
C SER A 125 -5.49 4.44 -28.76
N LYS A 126 -5.96 3.99 -29.94
CA LYS A 126 -5.90 2.56 -30.30
C LYS A 126 -4.47 2.03 -30.29
N GLU A 127 -3.51 2.87 -30.69
CA GLU A 127 -2.10 2.52 -30.75
C GLU A 127 -1.48 2.36 -29.35
N ASP A 128 -1.71 3.32 -28.45
CA ASP A 128 -1.18 3.23 -27.07
C ASP A 128 -1.80 2.07 -26.31
N LYS A 129 -3.09 1.81 -26.53
CA LYS A 129 -3.77 0.64 -25.99
C LYS A 129 -3.11 -0.66 -26.46
N TYR A 130 -2.85 -0.79 -27.76
CA TYR A 130 -2.16 -1.96 -28.31
C TYR A 130 -0.75 -2.12 -27.74
N ARG A 131 0.03 -1.04 -27.66
CA ARG A 131 1.38 -1.05 -27.08
C ARG A 131 1.37 -1.48 -25.61
N ALA A 132 0.44 -0.98 -24.81
CA ALA A 132 0.30 -1.35 -23.40
C ALA A 132 0.00 -2.85 -23.22
N LEU A 133 -0.88 -3.40 -24.06
CA LEU A 133 -1.20 -4.84 -24.06
C LEU A 133 0.00 -5.69 -24.48
N GLN A 134 0.73 -5.29 -25.53
CA GLN A 134 1.95 -5.97 -25.95
C GLN A 134 3.04 -5.99 -24.86
N LEU A 135 3.23 -4.87 -24.16
CA LEU A 135 4.16 -4.78 -23.02
C LEU A 135 3.74 -5.75 -21.91
N MET A 136 2.45 -5.83 -21.61
CA MET A 136 1.93 -6.73 -20.58
C MET A 136 2.11 -8.21 -20.97
N GLU A 137 1.83 -8.57 -22.23
CA GLU A 137 2.08 -9.92 -22.74
C GLU A 137 3.56 -10.29 -22.68
N LYS A 138 4.45 -9.38 -23.10
CA LYS A 138 5.90 -9.59 -23.05
C LYS A 138 6.37 -9.79 -21.61
N ALA A 139 5.90 -8.98 -20.67
CA ALA A 139 6.20 -9.12 -19.25
C ALA A 139 5.77 -10.49 -18.70
N ALA A 140 4.56 -10.95 -19.04
CA ALA A 140 4.05 -12.26 -18.64
C ALA A 140 4.88 -13.41 -19.21
N VAL A 141 5.27 -13.34 -20.49
CA VAL A 141 6.09 -14.38 -21.14
C VAL A 141 7.48 -14.45 -20.50
N THR A 142 8.15 -13.31 -20.29
CA THR A 142 9.50 -13.26 -19.69
C THR A 142 9.55 -13.90 -18.30
N LEU A 143 8.51 -13.70 -17.48
CA LEU A 143 8.46 -14.30 -16.15
C LEU A 143 8.20 -15.81 -16.20
N THR A 144 7.36 -16.28 -17.12
CA THR A 144 7.11 -17.73 -17.29
C THR A 144 8.33 -18.50 -17.84
N SER A 145 9.19 -17.86 -18.64
CA SER A 145 10.42 -18.49 -19.13
C SER A 145 11.48 -18.65 -18.03
N ASP A 146 11.55 -17.68 -17.11
CA ASP A 146 12.50 -17.69 -15.99
C ASP A 146 12.14 -18.75 -14.92
N ASP A 147 10.85 -19.08 -14.78
CA ASP A 147 10.32 -20.09 -13.84
C ASP A 147 10.89 -21.51 -14.11
N SER A 148 11.26 -21.80 -15.36
CA SER A 148 11.76 -23.12 -15.76
C SER A 148 13.20 -23.44 -15.30
N ASN A 149 13.94 -22.44 -14.81
CA ASN A 149 15.39 -22.55 -14.51
C ASN A 149 15.75 -22.50 -13.01
N LEU A 150 14.77 -22.43 -12.09
CA LEU A 150 15.03 -22.22 -10.67
C LEU A 150 14.68 -23.45 -9.82
N CYS A 151 15.68 -24.32 -9.61
CA CYS A 151 15.58 -25.47 -8.72
C CYS A 151 15.83 -25.10 -7.23
N GLU A 152 14.89 -25.53 -6.38
CA GLU A 152 14.95 -25.85 -4.94
C GLU A 152 15.85 -25.02 -3.99
N LYS A 153 15.29 -23.96 -3.36
CA LYS A 153 15.50 -23.59 -1.93
C LYS A 153 14.28 -22.82 -1.38
N ASP A 154 13.77 -23.25 -0.22
CA ASP A 154 12.48 -22.91 0.43
C ASP A 154 12.11 -21.44 0.71
N HIS A 155 12.95 -20.45 0.39
CA HIS A 155 12.62 -19.02 0.57
C HIS A 155 12.53 -18.24 -0.73
N SER A 156 13.14 -18.71 -1.83
CA SER A 156 13.03 -18.05 -3.12
C SER A 156 11.71 -18.37 -3.82
N GLN A 157 11.12 -19.54 -3.56
CA GLN A 157 9.87 -19.95 -4.22
C GLN A 157 8.66 -19.12 -3.81
N ASP A 158 8.51 -18.77 -2.52
CA ASP A 158 7.35 -17.96 -2.11
C ASP A 158 7.41 -16.55 -2.71
N ASN A 159 8.60 -15.94 -2.80
CA ASN A 159 8.76 -14.63 -3.43
C ASN A 159 8.49 -14.67 -4.95
N VAL A 160 9.01 -15.69 -5.66
CA VAL A 160 8.72 -15.89 -7.09
C VAL A 160 7.22 -16.10 -7.31
N ARG A 161 6.59 -16.94 -6.46
CA ARG A 161 5.14 -17.17 -6.52
C ARG A 161 4.34 -15.90 -6.27
N ARG A 162 4.66 -15.12 -5.22
CA ARG A 162 4.03 -13.82 -4.94
C ARG A 162 4.19 -12.86 -6.12
N SER A 163 5.37 -12.82 -6.73
CA SER A 163 5.68 -11.98 -7.89
C SER A 163 4.87 -12.39 -9.13
N ALA A 164 4.73 -13.70 -9.38
CA ALA A 164 3.92 -14.24 -10.46
C ALA A 164 2.41 -13.97 -10.24
N HIS A 165 1.91 -14.18 -9.02
CA HIS A 165 0.53 -13.84 -8.65
C HIS A 165 0.26 -12.34 -8.88
N PHE A 166 1.14 -11.47 -8.40
CA PHE A 166 1.02 -10.02 -8.56
C PHE A 166 0.94 -9.61 -10.04
N LEU A 167 1.82 -10.17 -10.89
CA LEU A 167 1.77 -9.89 -12.32
C LEU A 167 0.48 -10.42 -12.96
N ALA A 168 0.07 -11.65 -12.63
CA ALA A 168 -1.16 -12.25 -13.15
C ALA A 168 -2.39 -11.41 -12.80
N ILE A 169 -2.51 -10.97 -11.54
CA ILE A 169 -3.57 -10.08 -11.06
C ILE A 169 -3.54 -8.76 -11.85
N SER A 170 -2.36 -8.16 -12.00
CA SER A 170 -2.19 -6.89 -12.71
C SER A 170 -2.51 -7.03 -14.20
N HIS A 171 -2.16 -8.15 -14.82
CA HIS A 171 -2.47 -8.45 -16.22
C HIS A 171 -3.98 -8.57 -16.42
N VAL A 172 -4.69 -9.32 -15.57
CA VAL A 172 -6.16 -9.43 -15.63
C VAL A 172 -6.81 -8.06 -15.45
N LYS A 173 -6.41 -7.29 -14.43
CA LYS A 173 -6.97 -5.95 -14.17
C LYS A 173 -6.70 -4.98 -15.33
N CYS A 174 -5.50 -5.01 -15.90
CA CYS A 174 -5.12 -4.17 -17.04
C CYS A 174 -5.95 -4.51 -18.29
N VAL A 175 -6.08 -5.80 -18.64
CA VAL A 175 -6.90 -6.24 -19.79
C VAL A 175 -8.37 -5.92 -19.55
N ALA A 176 -8.88 -6.14 -18.34
CA ALA A 176 -10.27 -5.80 -17.99
C ALA A 176 -10.55 -4.30 -18.16
N MET A 177 -9.59 -3.45 -17.81
CA MET A 177 -9.68 -2.01 -17.99
C MET A 177 -9.61 -1.60 -19.47
N LEU A 178 -8.62 -2.12 -20.21
CA LEU A 178 -8.36 -1.71 -21.59
C LEU A 178 -9.33 -2.32 -22.60
N ASP A 179 -9.54 -3.63 -22.56
CA ASP A 179 -10.34 -4.42 -23.52
C ASP A 179 -11.71 -4.85 -22.98
N GLY A 180 -12.02 -4.46 -21.74
CA GLY A 180 -13.27 -4.81 -21.08
C GLY A 180 -13.24 -6.17 -20.39
N ILE A 181 -14.17 -6.32 -19.45
CA ILE A 181 -14.31 -7.50 -18.58
C ILE A 181 -14.38 -8.82 -19.36
N HIS A 182 -15.10 -8.84 -20.48
CA HIS A 182 -15.32 -10.07 -21.27
C HIS A 182 -14.01 -10.63 -21.83
N SER A 183 -13.11 -9.75 -22.27
CA SER A 183 -11.78 -10.11 -22.78
C SER A 183 -10.88 -10.65 -21.66
N ALA A 184 -11.04 -10.12 -20.45
CA ALA A 184 -10.28 -10.56 -19.28
C ALA A 184 -10.75 -11.92 -18.72
N THR A 185 -12.00 -12.33 -18.93
CA THR A 185 -12.55 -13.59 -18.40
C THR A 185 -11.73 -14.82 -18.82
N GLY A 186 -11.36 -14.91 -20.09
CA GLY A 186 -10.55 -16.03 -20.59
C GLY A 186 -9.15 -16.06 -19.98
N LEU A 187 -8.54 -14.89 -19.80
CA LEU A 187 -7.24 -14.73 -19.16
C LEU A 187 -7.29 -15.06 -17.66
N LEU A 188 -8.34 -14.62 -16.97
CA LEU A 188 -8.57 -14.93 -15.57
C LEU A 188 -8.74 -16.44 -15.35
N ALA A 189 -9.57 -17.10 -16.16
CA ALA A 189 -9.75 -18.54 -16.09
C ALA A 189 -8.44 -19.31 -16.37
N LYS A 190 -7.54 -18.78 -17.20
CA LYS A 190 -6.19 -19.33 -17.39
C LYS A 190 -5.36 -19.17 -16.11
N TYR A 191 -5.34 -17.99 -15.50
CA TYR A 191 -4.53 -17.75 -14.31
C TYR A 191 -5.04 -18.42 -13.04
N VAL A 192 -6.36 -18.52 -12.84
CA VAL A 192 -6.94 -19.29 -11.71
C VAL A 192 -6.56 -20.76 -11.80
N ARG A 193 -6.52 -21.34 -13.01
CA ARG A 193 -6.02 -22.71 -13.21
C ARG A 193 -4.52 -22.85 -12.97
N MET A 194 -3.74 -21.83 -13.30
CA MET A 194 -2.27 -21.83 -13.11
C MET A 194 -1.87 -21.58 -11.66
N TYR A 195 -2.65 -20.76 -10.94
CA TYR A 195 -2.39 -20.32 -9.57
C TYR A 195 -3.65 -20.48 -8.70
N PRO A 196 -4.12 -21.73 -8.47
CA PRO A 196 -5.38 -21.99 -7.75
C PRO A 196 -5.36 -21.54 -6.29
N SER A 197 -4.17 -21.35 -5.71
CA SER A 197 -3.98 -20.88 -4.34
C SER A 197 -3.89 -19.35 -4.17
N CYS A 198 -4.06 -18.58 -5.25
CA CYS A 198 -4.05 -17.13 -5.15
C CYS A 198 -5.45 -16.62 -4.78
N VAL A 199 -5.61 -16.22 -3.51
CA VAL A 199 -6.87 -15.69 -2.97
C VAL A 199 -7.38 -14.54 -3.84
N GLU A 200 -6.53 -13.61 -4.23
CA GLU A 200 -6.92 -12.43 -5.00
C GLU A 200 -7.43 -12.76 -6.41
N LEU A 201 -6.84 -13.74 -7.10
CA LEU A 201 -7.33 -14.20 -8.41
C LEU A 201 -8.70 -14.87 -8.27
N VAL A 202 -8.86 -15.70 -7.24
CA VAL A 202 -10.15 -16.33 -6.92
C VAL A 202 -11.20 -15.26 -6.61
N MET A 203 -10.87 -14.27 -5.78
CA MET A 203 -11.76 -13.15 -5.45
C MET A 203 -12.14 -12.33 -6.68
N ILE A 204 -11.23 -12.11 -7.63
CA ILE A 204 -11.55 -11.46 -8.91
C ILE A 204 -12.53 -12.33 -9.71
N SER A 205 -12.34 -13.66 -9.73
CA SER A 205 -13.24 -14.60 -10.42
C SER A 205 -14.65 -14.57 -9.87
N VAL A 206 -14.81 -14.64 -8.55
CA VAL A 206 -16.11 -14.57 -7.87
C VAL A 206 -16.80 -13.23 -8.16
N ARG A 207 -16.06 -12.12 -8.11
CA ARG A 207 -16.60 -10.79 -8.43
C ARG A 207 -16.97 -10.64 -9.90
N LEU A 208 -16.28 -11.31 -10.82
CA LEU A 208 -16.59 -11.28 -12.25
C LEU A 208 -17.86 -12.05 -12.58
N GLN A 209 -18.05 -13.23 -11.97
CA GLN A 209 -19.24 -14.05 -12.13
C GLN A 209 -20.51 -13.24 -11.80
N LYS A 210 -20.49 -12.46 -10.70
CA LYS A 210 -21.57 -11.51 -10.33
C LYS A 210 -21.95 -10.53 -11.45
N ILE A 211 -20.99 -10.09 -12.26
CA ILE A 211 -21.23 -9.10 -13.34
C ILE A 211 -21.82 -9.80 -14.57
N SER A 212 -21.41 -11.04 -14.84
CA SER A 212 -21.81 -11.79 -16.04
C SER A 212 -23.13 -12.56 -15.89
N THR A 213 -23.42 -13.11 -14.72
CA THR A 213 -24.64 -13.87 -14.45
C THR A 213 -25.43 -13.17 -13.36
N LYS A 214 -26.75 -13.02 -13.53
CA LYS A 214 -27.65 -12.57 -12.44
C LYS A 214 -27.80 -13.64 -11.33
N GLU A 215 -27.10 -14.76 -11.46
CA GLU A 215 -26.99 -15.85 -10.49
C GLU A 215 -26.01 -15.49 -9.38
N SER A 216 -26.15 -16.19 -8.25
CA SER A 216 -25.72 -15.67 -6.95
C SER A 216 -24.21 -15.75 -6.77
N PHE A 217 -23.57 -14.64 -6.38
CA PHE A 217 -22.16 -14.58 -5.96
C PHE A 217 -21.76 -15.67 -4.92
N ILE A 218 -22.76 -16.20 -4.21
CA ILE A 218 -22.69 -17.34 -3.29
C ILE A 218 -22.08 -18.54 -4.02
N GLU A 219 -22.59 -18.90 -5.20
CA GLU A 219 -22.11 -20.06 -5.98
C GLU A 219 -20.60 -19.95 -6.29
N GLY A 220 -20.11 -18.75 -6.57
CA GLY A 220 -18.69 -18.51 -6.81
C GLY A 220 -17.82 -18.76 -5.57
N PHE A 221 -18.28 -18.36 -4.38
CA PHE A 221 -17.57 -18.66 -3.14
C PHE A 221 -17.64 -20.14 -2.77
N GLU A 222 -18.79 -20.79 -2.93
CA GLU A 222 -18.95 -22.23 -2.67
C GLU A 222 -18.05 -23.05 -3.61
N GLU A 223 -17.99 -22.71 -4.90
CA GLU A 223 -17.11 -23.33 -5.88
C GLU A 223 -15.63 -23.14 -5.50
N ALA A 224 -15.27 -21.91 -5.09
CA ALA A 224 -13.91 -21.59 -4.68
C ALA A 224 -13.47 -22.38 -3.43
N LEU A 225 -14.34 -22.48 -2.42
CA LEU A 225 -14.09 -23.23 -1.20
C LEU A 225 -14.01 -24.74 -1.48
N HIS A 226 -14.88 -25.27 -2.34
CA HIS A 226 -14.87 -26.68 -2.72
C HIS A 226 -13.58 -27.08 -3.47
N ASN A 227 -13.11 -26.20 -4.36
CA ASN A 227 -11.93 -26.44 -5.19
C ASN A 227 -10.62 -25.99 -4.52
N TRP A 228 -10.66 -25.45 -3.30
CA TRP A 228 -9.45 -24.96 -2.64
C TRP A 228 -8.50 -26.12 -2.29
N PRO A 229 -7.20 -26.03 -2.62
CA PRO A 229 -6.25 -27.08 -2.29
C PRO A 229 -6.12 -27.26 -0.77
N ARG A 230 -6.37 -28.47 -0.26
CA ARG A 230 -6.42 -28.77 1.18
C ARG A 230 -5.13 -28.46 1.94
N GLU A 231 -3.99 -28.54 1.27
CA GLU A 231 -2.66 -28.39 1.86
C GLU A 231 -2.13 -26.94 1.81
N ILE A 232 -2.79 -26.05 1.07
CA ILE A 232 -2.30 -24.69 0.79
C ILE A 232 -3.05 -23.66 1.62
N PRO A 233 -2.34 -22.72 2.27
CA PRO A 233 -2.99 -21.74 3.12
C PRO A 233 -3.79 -20.69 2.37
N GLY A 234 -4.81 -20.15 3.03
CA GLY A 234 -5.71 -19.12 2.51
C GLY A 234 -7.19 -19.50 2.55
N CYS A 235 -7.54 -20.74 2.87
CA CYS A 235 -8.94 -21.17 3.01
C CYS A 235 -9.67 -20.37 4.09
N GLN A 236 -9.04 -20.12 5.24
CA GLN A 236 -9.64 -19.32 6.31
C GLN A 236 -9.83 -17.86 5.89
N CYS A 237 -8.93 -17.34 5.06
CA CYS A 237 -9.06 -16.00 4.47
C CYS A 237 -10.24 -15.95 3.49
N LEU A 238 -10.49 -16.99 2.68
CA LEU A 238 -11.67 -17.05 1.83
C LEU A 238 -12.98 -17.05 2.62
N TRP A 239 -13.07 -17.84 3.69
CA TRP A 239 -14.22 -17.81 4.59
C TRP A 239 -14.45 -16.42 5.19
N ASN A 240 -13.38 -15.77 5.63
CA ASN A 240 -13.42 -14.41 6.17
C ASN A 240 -13.96 -13.42 5.14
N GLN A 241 -13.44 -13.45 3.91
CA GLN A 241 -13.87 -12.57 2.81
C GLN A 241 -15.31 -12.83 2.38
N TYR A 242 -15.77 -14.08 2.45
CA TYR A 242 -17.17 -14.44 2.16
C TYR A 242 -18.12 -13.85 3.20
N ALA A 243 -17.75 -13.93 4.49
CA ALA A 243 -18.52 -13.35 5.58
C ALA A 243 -18.50 -11.81 5.55
N GLU A 244 -17.33 -11.19 5.33
CA GLU A 244 -17.18 -9.74 5.16
C GLU A 244 -18.10 -9.23 4.05
N TYR A 245 -18.11 -9.93 2.91
CA TYR A 245 -19.00 -9.59 1.80
C TYR A 245 -20.47 -9.72 2.18
N ALA A 246 -20.88 -10.77 2.90
CA ALA A 246 -22.27 -10.90 3.35
C ALA A 246 -22.69 -9.69 4.23
N LEU A 247 -21.80 -9.24 5.11
CA LEU A 247 -22.04 -8.12 6.03
C LEU A 247 -22.06 -6.77 5.32
N GLU A 248 -21.15 -6.52 4.37
CA GLU A 248 -21.09 -5.27 3.58
C GLU A 248 -22.42 -4.99 2.86
N TYR A 249 -23.12 -6.05 2.41
CA TYR A 249 -24.42 -5.95 1.74
C TYR A 249 -25.62 -6.06 2.70
N GLY A 250 -25.39 -5.92 4.01
CA GLY A 250 -26.43 -5.91 5.04
C GLY A 250 -27.14 -7.25 5.25
N ARG A 251 -26.56 -8.37 4.79
CA ARG A 251 -27.15 -9.72 4.93
C ARG A 251 -26.67 -10.41 6.20
N VAL A 252 -26.98 -9.82 7.35
CA VAL A 252 -26.53 -10.31 8.67
C VAL A 252 -27.01 -11.74 8.92
N ASP A 253 -28.29 -12.05 8.71
CA ASP A 253 -28.84 -13.41 8.88
C ASP A 253 -28.14 -14.47 8.01
N PHE A 254 -27.63 -14.06 6.85
CA PHE A 254 -26.87 -14.96 5.98
C PHE A 254 -25.43 -15.15 6.51
N ALA A 255 -24.80 -14.07 6.96
CA ALA A 255 -23.49 -14.14 7.61
C ALA A 255 -23.51 -15.03 8.87
N GLU A 256 -24.59 -14.98 9.67
CA GLU A 256 -24.79 -15.86 10.84
C GLU A 256 -24.77 -17.33 10.42
N LYS A 257 -25.63 -17.72 9.47
CA LYS A 257 -25.68 -19.10 8.95
C LYS A 257 -24.36 -19.53 8.33
N LEU A 258 -23.71 -18.63 7.59
CA LEU A 258 -22.41 -18.89 6.97
C LEU A 258 -21.35 -19.19 8.03
N MET A 259 -21.32 -18.40 9.10
CA MET A 259 -20.36 -18.59 10.18
C MET A 259 -20.65 -19.81 11.04
N GLU A 260 -21.93 -20.20 11.19
CA GLU A 260 -22.31 -21.48 11.79
C GLU A 260 -21.80 -22.67 10.95
N LEU A 261 -22.01 -22.64 9.63
CA LEU A 261 -21.50 -23.67 8.71
C LEU A 261 -19.97 -23.78 8.77
N TRP A 262 -19.28 -22.64 8.76
CA TRP A 262 -17.84 -22.60 8.95
C TRP A 262 -17.44 -23.23 10.29
N PHE A 263 -18.10 -22.86 11.39
CA PHE A 263 -17.76 -23.34 12.73
C PHE A 263 -17.94 -24.86 12.83
N HIS A 264 -19.02 -25.41 12.28
CA HIS A 264 -19.24 -26.86 12.23
C HIS A 264 -18.18 -27.58 11.40
N SER A 265 -17.90 -27.09 10.18
CA SER A 265 -16.84 -27.65 9.32
C SER A 265 -15.46 -27.59 9.97
N PHE A 266 -15.18 -26.50 10.69
CA PHE A 266 -13.94 -26.29 11.44
C PHE A 266 -13.84 -27.23 12.66
N CYS A 267 -14.92 -27.42 13.42
CA CYS A 267 -14.94 -28.35 14.55
C CYS A 267 -14.87 -29.82 14.10
N GLU A 268 -15.54 -30.20 13.01
CA GLU A 268 -15.47 -31.55 12.45
C GLU A 268 -14.05 -31.92 11.99
N THR A 269 -13.34 -30.96 11.38
CA THR A 269 -11.94 -31.13 10.97
C THR A 269 -10.97 -31.21 12.15
N GLN A 270 -11.26 -30.51 13.27
CA GLN A 270 -10.51 -30.67 14.53
C GLN A 270 -10.70 -32.07 15.15
N THR A 271 -11.92 -32.60 15.11
CA THR A 271 -12.24 -33.91 15.71
C THR A 271 -11.55 -35.06 14.94
N LEU A 272 -11.44 -34.94 13.62
CA LEU A 272 -10.74 -35.90 12.75
C LEU A 272 -9.21 -35.90 12.94
N GLN A 273 -8.60 -34.74 13.22
CA GLN A 273 -7.15 -34.63 13.43
C GLN A 273 -6.71 -35.02 14.85
N CYS A 274 -7.58 -34.82 15.85
CA CYS A 274 -7.30 -35.22 17.23
C CYS A 274 -7.54 -36.73 17.47
N GLY A 275 -8.37 -37.36 16.64
CA GLY A 275 -8.70 -38.79 16.71
C GLY A 275 -7.55 -39.78 16.43
N GLU A 276 -6.40 -39.31 15.95
CA GLU A 276 -5.22 -40.17 15.74
C GLU A 276 -4.31 -40.28 16.99
N GLU A 277 -4.44 -39.40 17.98
CA GLU A 277 -3.63 -39.46 19.21
C GLU A 277 -4.42 -39.85 20.49
N GLU A 278 -5.76 -39.77 20.49
CA GLU A 278 -6.58 -40.03 21.70
C GLU A 278 -7.27 -41.40 21.73
N ALA A 279 -6.72 -42.40 21.05
CA ALA A 279 -7.14 -43.80 21.25
C ALA A 279 -6.54 -44.38 22.55
N ARG A 280 -6.80 -43.76 23.70
CA ARG A 280 -6.59 -44.28 25.08
C ARG A 280 -7.07 -43.27 26.13
N LEU A 281 -8.38 -43.08 26.28
CA LEU A 281 -9.04 -43.11 27.59
C LEU A 281 -10.57 -43.09 27.37
N ASP A 282 -11.20 -44.17 27.80
CA ASP A 282 -12.63 -44.42 27.70
C ASP A 282 -13.37 -43.71 28.86
N GLY A 283 -14.53 -43.12 28.54
CA GLY A 283 -15.59 -42.78 29.50
C GLY A 283 -15.59 -41.37 30.11
N LEU A 284 -16.44 -40.46 29.60
CA LEU A 284 -17.72 -40.11 30.23
C LEU A 284 -18.53 -39.12 29.37
N CYS A 285 -19.84 -39.24 29.51
CA CYS A 285 -20.90 -38.54 28.80
C CYS A 285 -21.17 -37.14 29.39
N ASP A 286 -21.75 -36.26 28.55
CA ASP A 286 -22.52 -35.04 28.88
C ASP A 286 -21.85 -33.90 29.67
N SER A 287 -21.32 -32.92 28.93
CA SER A 287 -21.36 -31.51 29.32
C SER A 287 -21.17 -30.57 28.12
N HIS A 288 -22.19 -29.74 27.87
CA HIS A 288 -22.16 -28.56 26.99
C HIS A 288 -21.25 -27.46 27.58
N GLU A 289 -19.96 -27.72 27.66
CA GLU A 289 -18.94 -26.70 27.94
C GLU A 289 -17.94 -26.72 26.78
N LEU A 290 -17.79 -25.55 26.15
CA LEU A 290 -16.78 -25.29 25.12
C LEU A 290 -15.44 -25.90 25.54
N PRO A 291 -14.63 -26.47 24.63
CA PRO A 291 -13.33 -26.96 25.02
C PRO A 291 -12.48 -25.76 25.44
N SER A 292 -12.27 -25.64 26.75
CA SER A 292 -11.19 -24.91 27.41
C SER A 292 -9.81 -25.50 27.06
N SER A 293 -9.65 -26.08 25.86
CA SER A 293 -8.48 -26.82 25.39
C SER A 293 -7.89 -26.26 24.09
N LEU A 294 -8.07 -24.98 23.79
CA LEU A 294 -7.10 -24.25 22.94
C LEU A 294 -5.80 -23.98 23.74
N SER A 295 -5.24 -25.06 24.29
CA SER A 295 -3.97 -25.10 25.00
C SER A 295 -2.80 -25.09 23.99
N PRO A 296 -1.62 -24.58 24.37
CA PRO A 296 -0.70 -23.86 23.48
C PRO A 296 0.24 -24.74 22.63
N GLY A 297 -0.16 -25.97 22.30
CA GLY A 297 0.78 -27.03 21.95
C GLY A 297 0.74 -27.60 20.54
N ALA A 298 -0.40 -27.58 19.84
CA ALA A 298 -0.47 -28.25 18.53
C ALA A 298 -0.36 -27.24 17.39
N SER A 299 0.43 -27.56 16.37
CA SER A 299 0.45 -26.82 15.11
C SER A 299 -0.81 -27.18 14.32
N PHE A 300 -1.94 -26.60 14.69
CA PHE A 300 -3.29 -26.89 14.17
C PHE A 300 -3.54 -26.40 12.73
N TYR A 301 -2.61 -25.63 12.18
CA TYR A 301 -2.64 -25.18 10.80
C TYR A 301 -1.27 -25.41 10.19
N SER A 302 -1.20 -25.84 8.93
CA SER A 302 0.08 -25.91 8.20
C SER A 302 0.72 -24.53 8.04
N SER A 303 -0.06 -23.45 8.20
CA SER A 303 0.40 -22.06 8.12
C SER A 303 -0.06 -21.17 9.28
N LYS A 304 0.80 -20.21 9.66
CA LYS A 304 0.44 -19.15 10.62
C LYS A 304 -0.71 -18.26 10.12
N LYS A 305 -0.80 -18.05 8.80
CA LYS A 305 -1.83 -17.21 8.17
C LYS A 305 -3.23 -17.75 8.43
N ASP A 306 -3.47 -19.04 8.20
CA ASP A 306 -4.79 -19.63 8.48
C ASP A 306 -5.11 -19.66 9.97
N THR A 307 -4.10 -19.73 10.83
CA THR A 307 -4.32 -19.61 12.29
C THR A 307 -4.92 -18.26 12.65
N VAL A 308 -4.32 -17.19 12.13
CA VAL A 308 -4.78 -15.81 12.36
C VAL A 308 -6.17 -15.60 11.79
N PHE A 309 -6.40 -15.96 10.52
CA PHE A 309 -7.72 -15.81 9.90
C PHE A 309 -8.79 -16.71 10.53
N GLY A 310 -8.42 -17.91 11.00
CA GLY A 310 -9.34 -18.78 11.75
C GLY A 310 -9.77 -18.16 13.08
N LEU A 311 -8.87 -17.46 13.78
CA LEU A 311 -9.21 -16.69 14.99
C LEU A 311 -10.07 -15.46 14.67
N LEU A 312 -9.83 -14.77 13.56
CA LEU A 312 -10.70 -13.67 13.10
C LEU A 312 -12.10 -14.17 12.75
N ASN A 313 -12.22 -15.33 12.08
CA ASN A 313 -13.50 -15.99 11.81
C ASN A 313 -14.20 -16.41 13.11
N LEU A 314 -13.46 -16.91 14.10
CA LEU A 314 -13.99 -17.23 15.41
C LEU A 314 -14.51 -15.98 16.13
N CYS A 315 -13.76 -14.87 16.08
CA CYS A 315 -14.20 -13.59 16.62
C CYS A 315 -15.53 -13.17 15.99
N LEU A 316 -15.62 -13.20 14.66
CA LEU A 316 -16.83 -12.83 13.94
C LEU A 316 -18.01 -13.74 14.31
N TYR A 317 -17.81 -15.06 14.32
CA TYR A 317 -18.83 -16.01 14.73
C TYR A 317 -19.34 -15.71 16.15
N LYS A 318 -18.44 -15.48 17.11
CA LYS A 318 -18.82 -15.19 18.50
C LYS A 318 -19.49 -13.83 18.68
N LEU A 319 -19.08 -12.83 17.90
CA LEU A 319 -19.72 -11.53 17.83
C LEU A 319 -21.18 -11.64 17.35
N LEU A 320 -21.41 -12.43 16.29
CA LEU A 320 -22.75 -12.71 15.77
C LEU A 320 -23.62 -13.46 16.80
N GLN A 321 -23.02 -14.36 17.59
CA GLN A 321 -23.68 -15.03 18.71
C GLN A 321 -23.82 -14.15 19.97
N LYS A 322 -23.44 -12.86 19.91
CA LYS A 322 -23.46 -11.90 21.02
C LYS A 322 -22.60 -12.30 22.23
N ASN A 323 -21.64 -13.20 22.04
CA ASN A 323 -20.68 -13.59 23.05
C ASN A 323 -19.43 -12.69 22.96
N MET A 324 -19.50 -11.54 23.63
CA MET A 324 -18.47 -10.51 23.56
C MET A 324 -17.14 -10.92 24.19
N GLU A 325 -17.16 -11.74 25.24
CA GLU A 325 -15.96 -12.17 25.95
C GLU A 325 -15.11 -13.10 25.09
N GLU A 326 -15.74 -14.10 24.46
CA GLU A 326 -15.04 -15.02 23.56
C GLU A 326 -14.62 -14.35 22.25
N ALA A 327 -15.44 -13.43 21.73
CA ALA A 327 -15.07 -12.63 20.55
C ALA A 327 -13.82 -11.79 20.84
N ARG A 328 -13.78 -11.13 22.00
CA ARG A 328 -12.61 -10.36 22.46
C ARG A 328 -11.37 -11.24 22.58
N TYR A 329 -11.49 -12.38 23.26
CA TYR A 329 -10.37 -13.31 23.41
C TYR A 329 -9.83 -13.76 22.04
N ALA A 330 -10.71 -14.05 21.07
CA ALA A 330 -10.30 -14.49 19.74
C ALA A 330 -9.54 -13.40 18.97
N VAL A 331 -10.01 -12.15 18.99
CA VAL A 331 -9.35 -11.04 18.28
C VAL A 331 -8.03 -10.61 18.94
N ASP A 332 -7.98 -10.59 20.27
CA ASP A 332 -6.75 -10.30 21.03
C ASP A 332 -5.67 -11.36 20.69
N LYS A 333 -6.07 -12.64 20.66
CA LYS A 333 -5.18 -13.75 20.29
C LYS A 333 -4.76 -13.71 18.82
N ALA A 334 -5.64 -13.28 17.91
CA ALA A 334 -5.31 -13.11 16.51
C ALA A 334 -4.23 -12.03 16.32
N LEU A 335 -4.37 -10.91 17.03
CA LEU A 335 -3.39 -9.82 17.03
C LEU A 335 -2.04 -10.25 17.61
N ASP A 336 -2.05 -11.03 18.69
CA ASP A 336 -0.83 -11.57 19.29
C ASP A 336 -0.06 -12.51 18.35
N LEU A 337 -0.79 -13.37 17.62
CA LEU A 337 -0.18 -14.35 16.70
C LEU A 337 0.14 -13.77 15.30
N ALA A 338 -0.35 -12.58 14.97
CA ALA A 338 -0.17 -11.96 13.67
C ALA A 338 1.31 -11.80 13.31
N THR A 339 1.68 -12.22 12.09
CA THR A 339 3.00 -11.89 11.53
C THR A 339 3.02 -10.43 11.07
N LYS A 340 4.20 -9.93 10.67
CA LYS A 340 4.33 -8.55 10.17
C LYS A 340 3.40 -8.27 8.98
N ASP A 341 3.19 -9.26 8.11
CA ASP A 341 2.35 -9.12 6.91
C ASP A 341 0.86 -8.98 7.26
N GLU A 342 0.39 -9.70 8.30
CA GLU A 342 -1.01 -9.66 8.75
C GLU A 342 -1.29 -8.62 9.83
N PHE A 343 -0.26 -8.10 10.51
CA PHE A 343 -0.39 -7.25 11.69
C PHE A 343 -1.30 -6.04 11.45
N ARG A 344 -1.10 -5.34 10.33
CA ARG A 344 -1.93 -4.17 9.98
C ARG A 344 -3.40 -4.55 9.80
N HIS A 345 -3.70 -5.70 9.19
CA HIS A 345 -5.08 -6.17 9.05
C HIS A 345 -5.68 -6.54 10.41
N CYS A 346 -4.94 -7.25 11.27
CA CYS A 346 -5.41 -7.61 12.61
C CYS A 346 -5.65 -6.39 13.49
N VAL A 347 -4.82 -5.36 13.41
CA VAL A 347 -5.02 -4.09 14.12
C VAL A 347 -6.30 -3.40 13.65
N ARG A 348 -6.61 -3.43 12.35
CA ARG A 348 -7.87 -2.89 11.80
C ARG A 348 -9.09 -3.64 12.34
N GLU A 349 -9.06 -4.97 12.30
CA GLU A 349 -10.15 -5.82 12.83
C GLU A 349 -10.32 -5.62 14.35
N HIS A 350 -9.22 -5.56 15.09
CA HIS A 350 -9.23 -5.32 16.53
C HIS A 350 -9.79 -3.92 16.87
N ALA A 351 -9.41 -2.88 16.13
CA ALA A 351 -9.99 -1.54 16.28
C ALA A 351 -11.50 -1.52 15.94
N ALA A 352 -11.92 -2.21 14.87
CA ALA A 352 -13.33 -2.34 14.50
C ALA A 352 -14.15 -3.05 15.58
N PHE A 353 -13.60 -4.12 16.16
CA PHE A 353 -14.22 -4.84 17.27
C PHE A 353 -14.40 -3.94 18.49
N LEU A 354 -13.34 -3.24 18.92
CA LEU A 354 -13.40 -2.38 20.11
C LEU A 354 -14.40 -1.23 19.96
N PHE A 355 -14.52 -0.68 18.75
CA PHE A 355 -15.48 0.38 18.45
C PHE A 355 -16.93 -0.12 18.40
N SER A 356 -17.18 -1.22 17.70
CA SER A 356 -18.54 -1.79 17.55
C SER A 356 -19.10 -2.41 18.84
N SER A 357 -18.23 -2.96 19.69
CA SER A 357 -18.60 -3.59 20.97
C SER A 357 -18.96 -2.58 22.06
N GLY A 358 -18.77 -1.28 21.85
CA GLY A 358 -18.90 -0.25 22.90
C GLY A 358 -17.92 -0.46 24.06
N SER A 359 -16.87 -1.26 23.86
CA SER A 359 -15.89 -1.63 24.89
C SER A 359 -14.84 -0.56 25.14
N ILE A 360 -14.71 0.41 24.23
CA ILE A 360 -14.10 1.71 24.55
C ILE A 360 -15.14 2.45 25.38
N PRO A 361 -14.94 2.58 26.71
CA PRO A 361 -15.95 3.20 27.52
C PRO A 361 -16.03 4.68 27.10
N LEU A 362 -17.22 5.12 26.69
CA LEU A 362 -17.60 6.52 26.48
C LEU A 362 -17.58 7.29 27.81
N ILE A 363 -16.48 7.18 28.56
CA ILE A 363 -16.15 8.09 29.65
C ILE A 363 -15.82 9.43 28.99
N ASP A 364 -16.13 10.52 29.68
CA ASP A 364 -16.11 11.95 29.32
C ASP A 364 -15.07 12.50 28.32
N ARG A 365 -14.10 11.71 27.82
CA ARG A 365 -13.22 11.99 26.68
C ARG A 365 -12.91 10.73 25.83
N PRO A 366 -13.73 10.40 24.80
CA PRO A 366 -13.45 9.25 23.91
C PRO A 366 -12.11 9.36 23.16
N HIS A 367 -11.64 10.59 22.94
CA HIS A 367 -10.40 10.87 22.23
C HIS A 367 -9.13 10.36 22.93
N THR A 368 -9.08 10.39 24.28
CA THR A 368 -7.88 9.94 25.01
C THR A 368 -7.72 8.42 24.95
N ALA A 369 -8.82 7.67 25.03
CA ALA A 369 -8.77 6.21 24.93
C ALA A 369 -8.29 5.73 23.55
N ILE A 370 -8.66 6.46 22.48
CA ILE A 370 -8.20 6.16 21.12
C ILE A 370 -6.71 6.46 20.98
N LEU A 371 -6.22 7.56 21.57
CA LEU A 371 -4.78 7.88 21.57
C LEU A 371 -3.98 6.82 22.34
N ASP A 372 -4.45 6.37 23.49
CA ASP A 372 -3.80 5.30 24.26
C ASP A 372 -3.77 3.98 23.48
N LEU A 373 -4.85 3.65 22.76
CA LEU A 373 -4.93 2.48 21.91
C LEU A 373 -3.92 2.55 20.74
N LEU A 374 -3.85 3.71 20.08
CA LEU A 374 -2.89 3.95 19.00
C LEU A 374 -1.45 3.87 19.50
N ASP A 375 -1.14 4.45 20.64
CA ASP A 375 0.19 4.38 21.25
C ASP A 375 0.58 2.93 21.55
N ASN A 376 -0.35 2.11 22.05
CA ASN A 376 -0.11 0.68 22.27
C ASN A 376 0.22 -0.07 20.98
N TYR A 377 -0.52 0.17 19.89
CA TYR A 377 -0.20 -0.47 18.61
C TYR A 377 1.16 -0.02 18.06
N LEU A 378 1.48 1.26 18.17
CA LEU A 378 2.72 1.84 17.63
C LEU A 378 3.97 1.44 18.44
N ARG A 379 3.81 1.03 19.71
CA ARG A 379 4.89 0.46 20.51
C ARG A 379 5.26 -0.96 20.10
N ASP A 380 4.38 -1.68 19.41
CA ASP A 380 4.67 -3.03 18.94
C ASP A 380 5.75 -3.01 17.85
N ILE A 381 6.75 -3.88 17.96
CA ILE A 381 7.88 -3.95 17.01
C ILE A 381 7.39 -4.27 15.59
N ARG A 382 6.26 -4.98 15.46
CA ARG A 382 5.64 -5.32 14.16
C ARG A 382 5.00 -4.11 13.47
N SER A 383 4.60 -3.10 14.25
CA SER A 383 4.11 -1.82 13.70
C SER A 383 5.22 -1.01 13.04
N CYS A 384 6.45 -1.18 13.53
CA CYS A 384 7.63 -0.59 12.97
C CYS A 384 8.05 -1.36 11.72
N SER A 385 7.49 -0.96 10.58
CA SER A 385 8.21 -1.12 9.33
C SER A 385 9.45 -0.25 9.43
N THR A 386 10.62 -0.84 9.73
CA THR A 386 11.91 -0.15 9.60
C THR A 386 12.13 0.16 8.11
N LEU A 387 11.44 1.19 7.64
CA LEU A 387 11.59 1.76 6.31
C LEU A 387 12.89 2.56 6.34
N GLU A 388 14.03 1.86 6.25
CA GLU A 388 15.30 2.54 6.09
C GLU A 388 15.48 2.89 4.61
N PRO A 389 15.69 4.18 4.28
CA PRO A 389 15.91 4.56 2.90
C PRO A 389 17.15 3.89 2.31
N LEU A 390 17.05 3.50 1.05
CA LEU A 390 18.08 2.87 0.25
C LEU A 390 19.37 3.69 0.28
N SER A 391 19.26 5.00 0.08
CA SER A 391 20.39 5.93 0.21
C SER A 391 21.01 5.99 1.60
N ARG A 392 20.38 5.48 2.67
CA ARG A 392 21.01 5.38 3.99
C ARG A 392 21.68 4.04 4.24
N ARG A 393 21.36 3.00 3.45
CA ARG A 393 21.93 1.67 3.66
C ARG A 393 23.45 1.59 3.44
N PHE A 394 24.07 2.56 2.74
CA PHE A 394 25.54 2.65 2.69
C PHE A 394 26.16 2.86 4.08
N TYR A 395 25.40 3.38 5.05
CA TYR A 395 25.85 3.54 6.44
C TYR A 395 26.38 2.24 7.05
N TRP A 396 25.76 1.12 6.68
CA TRP A 396 26.16 -0.21 7.15
C TRP A 396 27.56 -0.58 6.68
N SER A 397 28.02 -0.08 5.52
CA SER A 397 29.37 -0.33 5.00
C SER A 397 30.44 0.57 5.65
N VAL A 398 30.05 1.67 6.32
CA VAL A 398 30.97 2.54 7.04
C VAL A 398 31.48 1.84 8.31
N LYS A 399 32.72 1.36 8.28
CA LYS A 399 33.34 0.62 9.40
C LYS A 399 33.63 1.46 10.66
N LYS A 400 33.73 2.79 10.55
CA LYS A 400 34.12 3.69 11.65
C LYS A 400 32.89 4.15 12.47
N PRO A 401 32.73 3.75 13.75
CA PRO A 401 31.54 4.07 14.54
C PRO A 401 31.30 5.57 14.78
N LYS A 402 32.36 6.37 14.96
CA LYS A 402 32.22 7.83 15.17
C LYS A 402 31.73 8.55 13.91
N LEU A 403 32.24 8.16 12.74
CA LEU A 403 31.80 8.70 11.46
C LEU A 403 30.35 8.32 11.18
N ARG A 404 30.03 7.06 11.49
CA ARG A 404 28.68 6.53 11.45
C ARG A 404 27.74 7.37 12.35
N GLN A 405 28.05 7.59 13.62
CA GLN A 405 27.25 8.44 14.52
C GLN A 405 27.09 9.88 13.99
N LEU A 406 28.16 10.47 13.44
CA LEU A 406 28.13 11.80 12.84
C LEU A 406 27.18 11.85 11.64
N ILE A 407 27.29 10.90 10.71
CA ILE A 407 26.40 10.82 9.55
C ILE A 407 24.94 10.65 9.98
N SER A 408 24.64 9.79 10.95
CA SER A 408 23.27 9.64 11.46
C SER A 408 22.75 10.93 12.10
N SER A 409 23.61 11.69 12.80
CA SER A 409 23.21 12.98 13.38
C SER A 409 22.96 14.06 12.32
N LEU A 410 23.67 14.02 11.20
CA LEU A 410 23.51 14.97 10.10
C LEU A 410 22.29 14.68 9.23
N LEU A 411 21.98 13.40 8.99
CA LEU A 411 20.85 13.00 8.16
C LEU A 411 19.51 13.05 8.92
N GLY A 412 19.52 13.07 10.25
CA GLY A 412 18.31 13.08 11.08
C GLY A 412 17.55 11.75 11.06
N PRO A 413 16.43 11.62 11.79
CA PRO A 413 15.60 10.40 11.79
C PRO A 413 14.81 10.24 10.48
N VAL A 414 14.37 9.02 10.20
CA VAL A 414 13.38 8.74 9.14
C VAL A 414 11.98 8.99 9.72
N SER A 415 11.05 9.53 8.94
CA SER A 415 9.68 9.71 9.43
C SER A 415 9.02 8.36 9.69
N LEU A 416 8.20 8.28 10.74
CA LEU A 416 7.40 7.10 11.03
C LEU A 416 6.36 6.86 9.93
N ASP A 417 6.09 5.59 9.63
CA ASP A 417 5.02 5.22 8.72
C ASP A 417 3.66 5.55 9.35
N PHE A 418 2.93 6.48 8.75
CA PHE A 418 1.58 6.84 9.17
C PHE A 418 0.49 5.89 8.65
N SER A 419 0.84 4.87 7.85
CA SER A 419 -0.13 3.96 7.23
C SER A 419 -0.96 3.19 8.26
N LEU A 420 -0.34 2.71 9.33
CA LEU A 420 -1.03 1.97 10.40
C LEU A 420 -2.01 2.90 11.14
N LEU A 421 -1.54 4.06 11.59
CA LEU A 421 -2.36 5.05 12.30
C LEU A 421 -3.55 5.47 11.43
N ASN A 422 -3.32 5.82 10.18
CA ASN A 422 -4.41 6.21 9.27
C ASN A 422 -5.38 5.06 9.00
N SER A 423 -4.91 3.81 8.94
CA SER A 423 -5.80 2.65 8.76
C SER A 423 -6.72 2.40 9.96
N VAL A 424 -6.26 2.70 11.18
CA VAL A 424 -7.09 2.64 12.39
C VAL A 424 -8.10 3.78 12.38
N LEU A 425 -7.65 5.02 12.10
CA LEU A 425 -8.54 6.18 12.01
C LEU A 425 -9.61 5.99 10.92
N GLU A 426 -9.27 5.36 9.80
CA GLU A 426 -10.20 5.05 8.71
C GLU A 426 -11.27 4.05 9.13
N VAL A 427 -10.93 3.04 9.94
CA VAL A 427 -11.92 2.11 10.50
C VAL A 427 -12.87 2.82 11.47
N LEU A 428 -12.34 3.74 12.28
CA LEU A 428 -13.12 4.44 13.30
C LEU A 428 -14.03 5.54 12.73
N TYR A 429 -13.55 6.28 11.73
CA TYR A 429 -14.18 7.52 11.25
C TYR A 429 -14.40 7.57 9.74
N GLY A 430 -14.06 6.50 9.03
CA GLY A 430 -14.10 6.45 7.57
C GLY A 430 -12.98 7.26 6.91
N PRO A 431 -13.10 7.55 5.61
CA PRO A 431 -12.02 8.14 4.80
C PRO A 431 -11.64 9.57 5.21
N SER A 432 -12.41 10.20 6.10
CA SER A 432 -12.10 11.53 6.63
C SER A 432 -10.99 11.52 7.69
N LEU A 433 -10.67 10.34 8.26
CA LEU A 433 -9.74 10.14 9.38
C LEU A 433 -10.11 10.89 10.68
N LEU A 434 -11.24 11.60 10.71
CA LEU A 434 -11.65 12.50 11.78
C LEU A 434 -13.11 12.22 12.17
N PRO A 435 -13.46 12.34 13.46
CA PRO A 435 -14.86 12.33 13.90
C PRO A 435 -15.74 13.27 13.07
N GLU A 436 -16.99 12.88 12.82
CA GLU A 436 -17.92 13.67 12.00
C GLU A 436 -18.23 15.04 12.61
N THR A 437 -18.22 15.14 13.94
CA THR A 437 -18.53 16.36 14.67
C THR A 437 -17.57 16.54 15.86
N PHE A 438 -17.30 17.80 16.19
CA PHE A 438 -16.59 18.23 17.39
C PHE A 438 -17.44 19.26 18.12
N GLU A 439 -17.43 19.25 19.46
CA GLU A 439 -18.22 20.18 20.27
C GLU A 439 -17.69 21.62 20.15
N ALA A 440 -16.36 21.79 20.19
CA ALA A 440 -15.70 23.07 19.98
C ALA A 440 -14.51 22.97 18.98
N PRO A 441 -14.16 24.08 18.30
CA PRO A 441 -12.95 24.13 17.45
C PRO A 441 -11.66 23.79 18.20
N LYS A 442 -11.63 24.06 19.51
CA LYS A 442 -10.49 23.71 20.36
C LYS A 442 -10.31 22.19 20.48
N ASP A 443 -11.39 21.43 20.58
CA ASP A 443 -11.32 19.98 20.71
C ASP A 443 -10.75 19.33 19.44
N LEU A 444 -11.11 19.88 18.27
CA LEU A 444 -10.49 19.52 17.00
C LEU A 444 -8.98 19.79 17.01
N VAL A 445 -8.56 20.99 17.43
CA VAL A 445 -7.14 21.37 17.48
C VAL A 445 -6.38 20.44 18.44
N ASP A 446 -6.87 20.28 19.68
CA ASP A 446 -6.23 19.45 20.70
C ASP A 446 -6.11 17.99 20.25
N TYR A 447 -7.15 17.45 19.59
CA TYR A 447 -7.15 16.09 19.06
C TYR A 447 -6.14 15.91 17.91
N VAL A 448 -6.14 16.82 16.94
CA VAL A 448 -5.24 16.77 15.78
C VAL A 448 -3.78 16.97 16.21
N GLU A 449 -3.51 17.94 17.09
CA GLU A 449 -2.16 18.17 17.64
C GLU A 449 -1.66 16.93 18.40
N SER A 450 -2.54 16.23 19.12
CA SER A 450 -2.17 14.97 19.79
C SER A 450 -1.75 13.89 18.78
N LEU A 451 -2.49 13.72 17.68
CA LEU A 451 -2.15 12.76 16.62
C LEU A 451 -0.87 13.14 15.88
N ILE A 452 -0.69 14.42 15.56
CA ILE A 452 0.50 14.95 14.87
C ILE A 452 1.72 14.91 15.79
N THR A 453 1.55 15.01 17.12
CA THR A 453 2.65 14.79 18.06
C THR A 453 3.19 13.35 17.98
N ILE A 454 2.33 12.36 17.72
CA ILE A 454 2.72 10.96 17.53
C ILE A 454 3.43 10.78 16.18
N ILE A 455 2.83 11.27 15.08
CA ILE A 455 3.42 11.18 13.73
C ILE A 455 3.39 12.55 13.03
N PRO A 456 4.44 13.38 13.21
CA PRO A 456 4.46 14.75 12.71
C PRO A 456 4.36 14.87 11.18
N ALA A 457 4.95 13.89 10.47
CA ALA A 457 4.99 13.85 9.01
C ALA A 457 3.68 13.39 8.34
N ASN A 458 2.59 13.22 9.09
CA ASN A 458 1.32 12.71 8.56
C ASN A 458 0.54 13.78 7.78
N TYR A 459 1.05 14.11 6.59
CA TYR A 459 0.43 15.08 5.69
C TYR A 459 -0.97 14.65 5.21
N ARG A 460 -1.29 13.35 5.18
CA ARG A 460 -2.63 12.86 4.81
C ARG A 460 -3.68 13.25 5.85
N LEU A 461 -3.33 13.17 7.14
CA LEU A 461 -4.18 13.69 8.21
C LEU A 461 -4.33 15.21 8.07
N ALA A 462 -3.24 15.94 7.84
CA ALA A 462 -3.30 17.41 7.65
C ALA A 462 -4.20 17.85 6.48
N LEU A 463 -4.14 17.14 5.33
CA LEU A 463 -5.05 17.35 4.20
C LEU A 463 -6.51 17.06 4.58
N SER A 464 -6.75 16.00 5.35
CA SER A 464 -8.09 15.63 5.82
C SER A 464 -8.66 16.67 6.78
N VAL A 465 -7.83 17.26 7.65
CA VAL A 465 -8.19 18.37 8.54
C VAL A 465 -8.64 19.58 7.73
N TYR A 466 -7.89 19.99 6.70
CA TYR A 466 -8.33 21.08 5.82
C TYR A 466 -9.70 20.80 5.19
N ASN A 467 -9.89 19.59 4.64
CA ASN A 467 -11.14 19.18 4.02
C ASN A 467 -12.31 19.15 5.02
N PHE A 468 -12.05 18.71 6.25
CA PHE A 468 -13.03 18.69 7.33
C PHE A 468 -13.52 20.10 7.67
N ILE A 469 -12.59 21.04 7.88
CA ILE A 469 -12.94 22.42 8.25
C ILE A 469 -13.69 23.11 7.11
N CYS A 470 -13.27 22.90 5.85
CA CYS A 470 -13.98 23.45 4.69
C CYS A 470 -15.44 22.96 4.58
N LYS A 471 -15.74 21.74 5.03
CA LYS A 471 -17.09 21.15 4.98
C LYS A 471 -17.95 21.52 6.17
N ASN A 472 -17.38 21.52 7.37
CA ASN A 472 -18.14 21.48 8.63
C ASN A 472 -18.07 22.77 9.45
N CYS A 473 -17.09 23.65 9.23
CA CYS A 473 -17.04 24.92 9.94
C CYS A 473 -17.90 25.97 9.23
N SER A 474 -18.67 26.74 10.02
CA SER A 474 -19.38 27.91 9.50
C SER A 474 -18.40 28.87 8.83
N ARG A 475 -18.87 29.61 7.82
CA ARG A 475 -18.05 30.58 7.08
C ARG A 475 -17.35 31.58 8.01
N ASP A 476 -17.94 31.86 9.17
CA ASP A 476 -17.40 32.75 10.21
C ASP A 476 -16.29 32.11 11.07
N ALA A 477 -16.39 30.81 11.38
CA ALA A 477 -15.30 30.09 12.07
C ALA A 477 -14.10 29.89 11.14
N PHE A 478 -14.33 29.55 9.86
CA PHE A 478 -13.29 29.52 8.84
C PHE A 478 -12.70 30.90 8.52
N ALA A 479 -13.45 31.97 8.77
CA ALA A 479 -12.95 33.34 8.62
C ALA A 479 -11.91 33.73 9.69
N SER A 480 -11.85 33.00 10.81
CA SER A 480 -10.80 33.20 11.83
C SER A 480 -9.42 33.03 11.20
N GLU A 481 -8.65 34.11 11.22
CA GLU A 481 -7.25 34.11 10.76
C GLU A 481 -6.40 33.10 11.54
N GLY A 482 -6.71 32.88 12.82
CA GLY A 482 -6.00 31.90 13.65
C GLY A 482 -6.15 30.45 13.18
N ILE A 483 -7.36 30.05 12.76
CA ILE A 483 -7.60 28.68 12.25
C ILE A 483 -6.93 28.50 10.88
N ARG A 484 -7.02 29.50 10.01
CA ARG A 484 -6.34 29.48 8.70
C ARG A 484 -4.82 29.39 8.86
N PHE A 485 -4.25 30.16 9.78
CA PHE A 485 -2.84 30.11 10.12
C PHE A 485 -2.42 28.74 10.67
N TRP A 486 -3.20 28.19 11.60
CA TRP A 486 -2.95 26.87 12.19
C TRP A 486 -2.95 25.77 11.13
N VAL A 487 -4.01 25.67 10.31
CA VAL A 487 -4.09 24.66 9.23
C VAL A 487 -2.97 24.84 8.21
N SER A 488 -2.64 26.08 7.83
CA SER A 488 -1.54 26.36 6.91
C SER A 488 -0.21 25.87 7.47
N SER A 489 0.02 26.12 8.76
CA SER A 489 1.24 25.71 9.47
C SER A 489 1.32 24.20 9.62
N LEU A 490 0.21 23.56 10.01
CA LEU A 490 0.08 22.11 10.14
C LEU A 490 0.44 21.41 8.83
N LEU A 491 -0.22 21.81 7.73
CA LEU A 491 -0.01 21.21 6.43
C LEU A 491 1.43 21.38 5.93
N ALA A 492 1.97 22.60 6.00
CA ALA A 492 3.34 22.89 5.57
C ALA A 492 4.35 22.08 6.40
N ASN A 493 4.22 22.07 7.72
CA ASN A 493 5.15 21.39 8.62
C ASN A 493 5.10 19.87 8.45
N SER A 494 3.92 19.26 8.30
CA SER A 494 3.82 17.82 8.06
C SER A 494 4.48 17.38 6.76
N ILE A 495 4.42 18.21 5.71
CA ILE A 495 5.09 17.94 4.44
C ILE A 495 6.60 18.15 4.57
N PHE A 496 7.06 19.23 5.21
CA PHE A 496 8.49 19.50 5.39
C PHE A 496 9.20 18.43 6.22
N GLN A 497 8.49 17.81 7.16
CA GLN A 497 9.03 16.75 8.02
C GLN A 497 8.95 15.35 7.39
N SER A 498 8.34 15.22 6.21
CA SER A 498 8.27 13.93 5.50
C SER A 498 9.65 13.48 5.02
N PHE A 499 10.07 12.29 5.43
CA PHE A 499 11.28 11.66 4.92
C PHE A 499 11.12 10.13 4.83
N PRO A 500 11.10 9.52 3.63
CA PRO A 500 11.36 10.12 2.32
C PRO A 500 10.42 11.28 1.96
N VAL A 501 10.90 12.13 1.05
CA VAL A 501 10.19 13.35 0.62
C VAL A 501 8.80 12.97 0.10
N ALA A 502 7.77 13.68 0.56
CA ALA A 502 6.41 13.49 0.06
C ALA A 502 6.32 13.70 -1.46
N PRO A 503 5.51 12.92 -2.19
CA PRO A 503 5.35 13.01 -3.65
C PRO A 503 5.04 14.42 -4.17
N GLU A 504 5.48 14.73 -5.39
CA GLU A 504 5.21 16.01 -6.07
C GLU A 504 3.71 16.39 -6.06
N SER A 505 2.83 15.40 -6.26
CA SER A 505 1.37 15.56 -6.23
C SER A 505 0.87 16.14 -4.91
N VAL A 506 1.42 15.69 -3.78
CA VAL A 506 1.10 16.20 -2.43
C VAL A 506 1.56 17.64 -2.27
N TRP A 507 2.75 17.98 -2.76
CA TRP A 507 3.24 19.37 -2.74
C TRP A 507 2.37 20.30 -3.59
N LEU A 508 1.91 19.84 -4.75
CA LEU A 508 1.01 20.60 -5.62
C LEU A 508 -0.37 20.81 -4.99
N GLU A 509 -0.95 19.77 -4.41
CA GLU A 509 -2.23 19.85 -3.71
C GLU A 509 -2.15 20.83 -2.53
N ALA A 510 -1.10 20.70 -1.70
CA ALA A 510 -0.89 21.59 -0.57
C ALA A 510 -0.59 23.03 -1.00
N ALA A 511 0.19 23.24 -2.05
CA ALA A 511 0.43 24.58 -2.62
C ALA A 511 -0.88 25.27 -3.04
N ASN A 512 -1.79 24.53 -3.66
CA ASN A 512 -3.11 25.01 -4.06
C ASN A 512 -4.01 25.30 -2.86
N ILE A 513 -3.96 24.48 -1.81
CA ILE A 513 -4.69 24.73 -0.56
C ILE A 513 -4.16 25.99 0.14
N LEU A 514 -2.85 26.12 0.27
CA LEU A 514 -2.20 27.25 0.95
C LEU A 514 -2.42 28.58 0.22
N SER A 515 -2.56 28.56 -1.12
CA SER A 515 -2.90 29.77 -1.87
C SER A 515 -4.35 30.22 -1.58
N HIS A 516 -5.29 29.29 -1.39
CA HIS A 516 -6.68 29.60 -1.02
C HIS A 516 -6.85 30.09 0.43
N LEU A 517 -5.97 29.69 1.34
CA LEU A 517 -6.04 30.13 2.75
C LEU A 517 -5.57 31.58 2.95
N GLU A 518 -4.95 32.18 1.93
CA GLU A 518 -4.47 33.57 1.88
C GLU A 518 -3.42 33.94 2.96
N ILE A 519 -2.75 32.94 3.55
CA ILE A 519 -1.62 33.14 4.45
C ILE A 519 -0.34 33.24 3.62
N TYR A 520 -0.14 34.37 2.95
CA TYR A 520 0.88 34.56 1.93
C TYR A 520 2.31 34.27 2.40
N GLY A 521 2.65 34.59 3.65
CA GLY A 521 4.00 34.32 4.19
C GLY A 521 4.34 32.83 4.26
N ILE A 522 3.39 32.00 4.73
CA ILE A 522 3.56 30.54 4.77
C ILE A 522 3.53 29.99 3.34
N SER A 523 2.60 30.46 2.52
CA SER A 523 2.46 30.01 1.14
C SER A 523 3.72 30.29 0.31
N GLU A 524 4.33 31.47 0.43
CA GLU A 524 5.59 31.81 -0.26
C GLU A 524 6.75 30.92 0.21
N ALA A 525 6.94 30.78 1.53
CA ALA A 525 7.97 29.91 2.08
C ALA A 525 7.79 28.44 1.64
N PHE A 526 6.55 27.97 1.59
CA PHE A 526 6.20 26.64 1.10
C PHE A 526 6.57 26.45 -0.37
N HIS A 527 6.21 27.40 -1.23
CA HIS A 527 6.56 27.31 -2.65
C HIS A 527 8.08 27.37 -2.88
N GLN A 528 8.81 28.22 -2.15
CA GLN A 528 10.27 28.28 -2.20
C GLN A 528 10.92 26.93 -1.83
N GLN A 529 10.42 26.30 -0.77
CA GLN A 529 10.87 24.98 -0.38
C GLN A 529 10.48 23.92 -1.42
N ALA A 530 9.25 23.95 -1.94
CA ALA A 530 8.75 22.99 -2.92
C ALA A 530 9.61 22.98 -4.19
N VAL A 531 9.96 24.16 -4.74
CA VAL A 531 10.84 24.25 -5.92
C VAL A 531 12.31 23.98 -5.60
N SER A 532 12.71 24.01 -4.33
CA SER A 532 14.05 23.52 -3.93
C SER A 532 14.10 22.00 -3.88
N VAL A 533 13.01 21.36 -3.46
CA VAL A 533 12.88 19.90 -3.34
C VAL A 533 12.64 19.26 -4.71
N TYR A 534 11.74 19.84 -5.50
CA TYR A 534 11.42 19.43 -6.87
C TYR A 534 11.83 20.51 -7.88
N PRO A 535 13.14 20.75 -8.07
CA PRO A 535 13.63 21.85 -8.90
C PRO A 535 13.25 21.74 -10.37
N PHE A 536 12.82 20.56 -10.82
CA PHE A 536 12.45 20.31 -12.20
C PHE A 536 10.96 20.11 -12.44
N SER A 537 10.12 20.30 -11.42
CA SER A 537 8.66 20.25 -11.58
C SER A 537 8.15 21.51 -12.30
N LEU A 538 7.66 21.34 -13.53
CA LEU A 538 7.03 22.44 -14.26
C LEU A 538 5.79 22.97 -13.53
N LYS A 539 4.99 22.07 -12.95
CA LYS A 539 3.73 22.40 -12.28
C LYS A 539 3.96 23.22 -11.02
N LEU A 540 4.98 22.87 -10.22
CA LEU A 540 5.30 23.61 -8.99
C LEU A 540 5.85 25.01 -9.32
N TRP A 541 6.68 25.13 -10.36
CA TRP A 541 7.13 26.43 -10.84
C TRP A 541 5.97 27.30 -11.35
N GLN A 542 5.01 26.72 -12.08
CA GLN A 542 3.79 27.42 -12.51
C GLN A 542 2.92 27.85 -11.32
N SER A 543 2.75 26.98 -10.32
CA SER A 543 2.05 27.30 -9.07
C SER A 543 2.71 28.48 -8.34
N TYR A 544 4.03 28.44 -8.19
CA TYR A 544 4.78 29.52 -7.55
C TYR A 544 4.69 30.83 -8.32
N PHE A 545 4.77 30.77 -9.65
CA PHE A 545 4.56 31.92 -10.51
C PHE A 545 3.17 32.54 -10.32
N ASN A 546 2.12 31.73 -10.23
CA ASN A 546 0.76 32.22 -10.00
C ASN A 546 0.62 32.90 -8.62
N LEU A 547 1.20 32.33 -7.56
CA LEU A 547 1.27 32.99 -6.25
C LEU A 547 2.03 34.32 -6.33
N SER A 548 3.16 34.35 -7.03
CA SER A 548 4.00 35.55 -7.16
C SER A 548 3.30 36.72 -7.86
N LYS A 549 2.34 36.45 -8.76
CA LYS A 549 1.47 37.47 -9.37
C LYS A 549 0.62 38.17 -8.32
N THR A 550 0.08 37.40 -7.38
CA THR A 550 -0.73 37.92 -6.26
C THR A 550 0.11 38.75 -5.30
N ILE A 551 1.33 38.30 -4.99
CA ILE A 551 2.26 38.98 -4.04
C ILE A 551 3.08 40.11 -4.72
N ARG A 552 2.99 40.26 -6.05
CA ARG A 552 3.76 41.23 -6.87
C ARG A 552 5.28 41.01 -6.86
N ASN A 553 5.71 39.74 -6.75
CA ASN A 553 7.14 39.33 -6.76
C ASN A 553 7.52 38.49 -7.99
N VAL A 554 6.89 38.77 -9.14
CA VAL A 554 6.96 37.92 -10.34
C VAL A 554 8.38 37.84 -10.92
N ASN A 555 9.08 38.98 -11.01
CA ASN A 555 10.39 39.06 -11.68
C ASN A 555 11.45 38.19 -10.98
N ALA A 556 11.41 38.10 -9.65
CA ALA A 556 12.36 37.28 -8.91
C ALA A 556 12.15 35.78 -9.22
N VAL A 557 10.89 35.32 -9.28
CA VAL A 557 10.57 33.92 -9.56
C VAL A 557 10.94 33.53 -10.98
N VAL A 558 10.63 34.39 -11.97
CA VAL A 558 10.99 34.16 -13.38
C VAL A 558 12.50 34.04 -13.55
N GLU A 559 13.28 34.93 -12.93
CA GLU A 559 14.74 34.89 -13.02
C GLU A 559 15.34 33.62 -12.38
N VAL A 560 14.80 33.17 -11.24
CA VAL A 560 15.27 31.93 -10.60
C VAL A 560 14.90 30.70 -11.44
N ALA A 561 13.68 30.64 -11.98
CA ALA A 561 13.24 29.56 -12.85
C ALA A 561 14.10 29.48 -14.13
N LYS A 562 14.41 30.64 -14.73
CA LYS A 562 15.28 30.74 -15.91
C LYS A 562 16.70 30.21 -15.64
N ARG A 563 17.28 30.52 -14.48
CA ARG A 563 18.58 29.95 -14.06
C ARG A 563 18.54 28.43 -13.89
N ARG A 564 17.37 27.86 -13.64
CA ARG A 564 17.13 26.41 -13.55
C ARG A 564 16.75 25.77 -14.88
N GLY A 565 16.65 26.56 -15.95
CA GLY A 565 16.35 26.09 -17.32
C GLY A 565 14.87 26.12 -17.70
N PHE A 566 14.03 26.83 -16.95
CA PHE A 566 12.60 26.94 -17.24
C PHE A 566 12.22 28.32 -17.77
N GLU A 567 11.41 28.34 -18.82
CA GLU A 567 10.76 29.55 -19.32
C GLU A 567 9.31 29.56 -18.83
N LEU A 568 9.05 30.39 -17.83
CA LEU A 568 7.70 30.61 -17.31
C LEU A 568 7.05 31.74 -18.13
N SER A 569 5.93 31.43 -18.78
CA SER A 569 5.15 32.37 -19.61
C SER A 569 3.81 32.73 -18.99
#